data_AF-A0AAX6BF18-F1
#
_entry.id   AF-A0AAX6BF18-F1
#
_cell.length_a   1.000
_cell.length_b   1.000
_cell.length_c   1.000
_cell.angle_alpha   90.00
_cell.angle_beta   90.00
_cell.angle_gamma   90.00
#
_symmetry.space_group_name_H-M   'P 1'
#
loop_
_entity.id
_entity.type
_entity.pdbx_description
1 polymer ?
#
loop_
_entity_poly.entity_id
_entity_poly.type
_entity_poly.pdbx_seq_one_letter_code
_entity_poly.pdbx_strand_id
1 'polypeptide(L)'
;MLSNVIKSYLLNVVSLLCVGWFLYDFLSLNIQFSEVMNHPEPPWEITMSIGSFASLIVLLIVSFFYYRARKKTKNVSPLLFPFEFAEEDEREKMITAEACKKAFVFLLFSIPIGAILIAFYPLLPNSFSFYPIAVLLLLSLVQLTVYYVSISKIYR
;
A
#
# COMPACT_ATOMS: atom_id res chain seq x y z
N MET A 1 6.58 -17.90 -15.28
CA MET A 1 7.00 -16.76 -14.42
C MET A 1 6.07 -15.55 -14.52
N LEU A 2 5.78 -15.03 -15.72
CA LEU A 2 4.96 -13.82 -15.92
C LEU A 2 3.59 -13.87 -15.21
N SER A 3 2.88 -15.00 -15.25
CA SER A 3 1.59 -15.17 -14.53
C SER A 3 1.74 -15.00 -13.00
N ASN A 4 2.84 -15.45 -12.41
CA ASN A 4 3.08 -15.30 -10.97
C ASN A 4 3.43 -13.86 -10.60
N VAL A 5 4.17 -13.16 -11.48
CA VAL A 5 4.48 -11.73 -11.34
C VAL A 5 3.19 -10.91 -11.39
N ILE A 6 2.28 -11.19 -12.33
CA ILE A 6 0.98 -10.50 -12.42
C ILE A 6 0.11 -10.78 -11.19
N LYS A 7 0.06 -12.03 -10.70
CA LYS A 7 -0.67 -12.36 -9.46
C LYS A 7 -0.13 -11.63 -8.23
N SER A 8 1.20 -11.50 -8.12
CA SER A 8 1.85 -10.76 -7.03
C SER A 8 1.55 -9.27 -7.12
N TYR A 9 1.58 -8.69 -8.34
CA TYR A 9 1.17 -7.29 -8.55
C TYR A 9 -0.28 -7.05 -8.10
N LEU A 10 -1.21 -7.89 -8.55
CA LEU A 10 -2.62 -7.78 -8.19
C LEU A 10 -2.83 -7.90 -6.67
N LEU A 11 -2.14 -8.82 -6.00
CA LEU A 11 -2.21 -8.96 -4.54
C LEU A 11 -1.73 -7.69 -3.82
N ASN A 12 -0.63 -7.09 -4.27
CA ASN A 12 -0.12 -5.84 -3.71
C ASN A 12 -1.05 -4.64 -4.00
N VAL A 13 -1.67 -4.58 -5.18
CA VAL A 13 -2.68 -3.54 -5.49
C VAL A 13 -3.92 -3.70 -4.61
N VAL A 14 -4.44 -4.92 -4.45
CA VAL A 14 -5.55 -5.19 -3.54
C VAL A 14 -5.17 -4.83 -2.10
N SER A 15 -3.94 -5.13 -1.69
CA SER A 15 -3.43 -4.72 -0.39
C SER A 15 -3.44 -3.23 -0.17
N LEU A 16 -2.96 -2.48 -1.16
CA LEU A 16 -2.96 -1.04 -1.14
C LEU A 16 -4.38 -0.46 -1.03
N LEU A 17 -5.37 -1.06 -1.72
CA LEU A 17 -6.77 -0.65 -1.64
C LEU A 17 -7.38 -0.94 -0.26
N CYS A 18 -7.11 -2.11 0.33
CA CYS A 18 -7.57 -2.45 1.69
C CYS A 18 -6.99 -1.50 2.73
N VAL A 19 -5.68 -1.20 2.65
CA VAL A 19 -5.03 -0.22 3.52
C VAL A 19 -5.62 1.18 3.30
N GLY A 20 -5.87 1.57 2.05
CA GLY A 20 -6.49 2.84 1.71
C GLY A 20 -7.89 3.01 2.31
N TRP A 21 -8.72 1.98 2.25
CA TRP A 21 -10.05 1.99 2.88
C TRP A 21 -9.91 2.12 4.41
N PHE A 22 -9.04 1.35 5.04
CA PHE A 22 -8.82 1.49 6.48
C PHE A 22 -8.34 2.89 6.87
N LEU A 23 -7.39 3.48 6.14
CA LEU A 23 -6.91 4.83 6.40
C LEU A 23 -8.02 5.88 6.23
N TYR A 24 -8.93 5.71 5.28
CA TYR A 24 -10.09 6.59 5.12
C TYR A 24 -11.00 6.55 6.34
N ASP A 25 -11.39 5.36 6.80
CA ASP A 25 -12.26 5.21 7.97
C ASP A 25 -11.55 5.70 9.24
N PHE A 26 -10.25 5.44 9.37
CA PHE A 26 -9.45 5.94 10.48
C PHE A 26 -9.36 7.47 10.48
N LEU A 27 -9.22 8.11 9.32
CA LEU A 27 -9.25 9.57 9.20
C LEU A 27 -10.62 10.12 9.59
N SER A 28 -11.72 9.52 9.11
CA SER A 28 -13.07 9.91 9.50
C SER A 28 -13.28 9.85 11.01
N LEU A 29 -12.78 8.79 11.66
CA LEU A 29 -12.77 8.69 13.11
C LEU A 29 -12.02 9.85 13.78
N ASN A 30 -10.82 10.17 13.30
CA ASN A 30 -10.02 11.28 13.87
C ASN A 30 -10.72 12.63 13.71
N ILE A 31 -11.44 12.85 12.60
CA ILE A 31 -12.25 14.06 12.40
C ILE A 31 -13.38 14.12 13.41
N GLN A 32 -14.14 13.03 13.61
CA GLN A 32 -15.20 12.95 14.62
C GLN A 32 -14.65 13.19 16.04
N PHE A 33 -13.51 12.59 16.38
CA PHE A 33 -12.84 12.84 17.67
C PHE A 33 -12.42 14.31 17.82
N SER A 34 -11.89 14.93 16.77
CA SER A 34 -11.53 16.35 16.78
C SER A 34 -12.74 17.24 17.00
N GLU A 35 -13.89 16.89 16.42
CA GLU A 35 -15.13 17.65 16.57
C GLU A 35 -15.65 17.59 18.01
N VAL A 36 -15.64 16.41 18.63
CA VAL A 36 -15.99 16.22 20.06
C VAL A 36 -15.07 17.01 20.99
N MET A 37 -13.77 17.08 20.69
CA MET A 37 -12.81 17.87 21.50
C MET A 37 -13.05 19.38 21.38
N ASN A 38 -13.47 19.86 20.21
CA ASN A 38 -13.76 21.28 19.98
C ASN A 38 -15.16 21.69 20.46
N HIS A 39 -16.12 20.76 20.45
CA HIS A 39 -17.50 20.97 20.90
C HIS A 39 -17.88 19.90 21.93
N PRO A 40 -17.55 20.11 23.22
CA PRO A 40 -17.74 19.11 24.27
C PRO A 40 -19.19 18.95 24.73
N GLU A 41 -20.15 19.55 24.05
CA GLU A 41 -21.57 19.48 24.40
C GLU A 41 -22.19 18.17 23.87
N PRO A 42 -22.96 17.43 24.69
CA PRO A 42 -23.62 16.20 24.25
C PRO A 42 -24.74 16.48 23.24
N PRO A 43 -25.08 15.51 22.35
CA PRO A 43 -24.62 14.12 22.32
C PRO A 43 -23.38 13.90 21.45
N TRP A 44 -22.46 13.05 21.93
CA TRP A 44 -21.31 12.59 21.14
C TRP A 44 -21.67 11.29 20.44
N GLU A 45 -21.58 11.28 19.11
CA GLU A 45 -21.73 10.07 18.31
C GLU A 45 -20.45 9.83 17.54
N ILE A 46 -19.78 8.70 17.84
CA ILE A 46 -18.57 8.28 17.14
C ILE A 46 -18.90 6.96 16.44
N THR A 47 -18.73 6.96 15.13
CA THR A 47 -19.05 5.82 14.28
C THR A 47 -17.84 5.44 13.42
N MET A 48 -17.60 4.13 13.32
CA MET A 48 -16.58 3.55 12.45
C MET A 48 -17.14 2.31 11.78
N SER A 49 -16.88 2.17 10.49
CA SER A 49 -17.20 0.92 9.80
C SER A 49 -16.25 -0.18 10.25
N ILE A 50 -16.81 -1.27 10.80
CA ILE A 50 -16.02 -2.45 11.18
C ILE A 50 -15.50 -3.20 9.94
N GLY A 51 -16.07 -2.93 8.76
CA GLY A 51 -15.73 -3.59 7.51
C GLY A 51 -14.29 -3.29 7.05
N SER A 52 -13.80 -2.07 7.24
CA SER A 52 -12.41 -1.74 6.89
C SER A 52 -11.40 -2.45 7.78
N PHE A 53 -11.67 -2.57 9.08
CA PHE A 53 -10.83 -3.35 9.98
C PHE A 53 -10.84 -4.84 9.63
N ALA A 54 -12.03 -5.40 9.33
CA ALA A 54 -12.17 -6.77 8.86
C ALA A 54 -11.38 -7.01 7.57
N SER A 55 -11.33 -6.04 6.65
CA SER A 55 -10.56 -6.15 5.40
C SER A 55 -9.05 -6.34 5.64
N LEU A 56 -8.48 -5.66 6.64
CA LEU A 56 -7.07 -5.85 7.03
C LEU A 56 -6.81 -7.22 7.64
N ILE A 57 -7.74 -7.71 8.48
CA ILE A 57 -7.64 -9.06 9.06
C ILE A 57 -7.68 -10.11 7.96
N VAL A 58 -8.62 -9.99 7.01
CA VAL A 58 -8.72 -10.90 5.86
C VAL A 58 -7.43 -10.84 5.04
N LEU A 59 -6.88 -9.66 4.80
CA LEU A 59 -5.63 -9.51 4.07
C LEU A 59 -4.44 -10.19 4.77
N LEU A 60 -4.33 -10.04 6.09
CA LEU A 60 -3.30 -10.71 6.88
C LEU A 60 -3.45 -12.24 6.82
N ILE A 61 -4.68 -12.74 6.92
CA ILE A 61 -4.99 -14.17 6.83
C ILE A 61 -4.61 -14.71 5.44
N VAL A 62 -5.04 -14.04 4.36
CA VAL A 62 -4.72 -14.43 2.97
C VAL A 62 -3.21 -14.41 2.76
N SER A 63 -2.52 -13.36 3.20
CA SER A 63 -1.06 -13.24 3.09
C SER A 63 -0.34 -14.33 3.87
N PHE A 64 -0.85 -14.70 5.06
CA PHE A 64 -0.31 -15.78 5.88
C PHE A 64 -0.51 -17.16 5.25
N PHE A 65 -1.67 -17.46 4.67
CA PHE A 65 -1.87 -18.72 3.96
C PHE A 65 -1.04 -18.81 2.68
N TYR A 66 -0.95 -17.69 1.94
CA TYR A 66 -0.08 -17.59 0.78
C TYR A 66 1.39 -17.82 1.17
N TYR A 67 1.84 -17.23 2.29
CA TYR A 67 3.14 -17.48 2.89
C TYR A 67 3.36 -18.97 3.15
N ARG A 68 2.44 -19.60 3.88
CA ARG A 68 2.56 -20.98 4.33
C ARG A 68 2.59 -21.96 3.17
N ALA A 69 1.83 -21.70 2.10
CA ALA A 69 1.86 -22.49 0.88
C ALA A 69 3.25 -22.43 0.20
N ARG A 70 3.88 -21.25 0.18
CA ARG A 70 5.20 -21.02 -0.44
C ARG A 70 6.37 -21.51 0.43
N LYS A 71 6.26 -21.43 1.76
CA LYS A 71 7.28 -21.93 2.71
C LYS A 71 7.54 -23.44 2.55
N LYS A 72 6.51 -24.23 2.21
CA LYS A 72 6.70 -25.67 1.94
C LYS A 72 7.63 -25.94 0.76
N THR A 73 7.84 -24.96 -0.12
CA THR A 73 8.70 -25.08 -1.29
C THR A 73 10.03 -24.33 -1.18
N LYS A 74 10.17 -23.35 -0.25
CA LYS A 74 11.36 -22.47 -0.17
C LYS A 74 11.61 -21.92 1.25
N ASN A 75 12.87 -21.66 1.60
CA ASN A 75 13.29 -20.97 2.84
C ASN A 75 13.02 -19.45 2.73
N VAL A 76 11.77 -19.05 2.89
CA VAL A 76 11.38 -17.64 2.95
C VAL A 76 11.21 -17.19 4.40
N SER A 77 11.73 -16.02 4.74
CA SER A 77 11.48 -15.37 6.05
C SER A 77 10.07 -14.77 6.05
N PRO A 78 9.28 -14.94 7.14
CA PRO A 78 7.93 -14.38 7.23
C PRO A 78 7.93 -12.85 7.40
N LEU A 79 9.05 -12.26 7.82
CA LEU A 79 9.15 -10.83 8.12
C LEU A 79 9.47 -10.00 6.86
N LEU A 80 10.01 -10.62 5.83
CA LEU A 80 10.34 -9.97 4.56
C LEU A 80 9.12 -10.04 3.64
N PHE A 81 8.19 -9.12 3.85
CA PHE A 81 7.26 -8.71 2.80
C PHE A 81 8.07 -7.83 1.82
N PRO A 82 8.05 -8.07 0.49
CA PRO A 82 7.25 -9.02 -0.29
C PRO A 82 7.96 -10.33 -0.65
N PHE A 83 7.14 -11.34 -1.00
CA PHE A 83 7.52 -12.68 -1.53
C PHE A 83 8.40 -12.69 -2.78
N GLU A 84 8.75 -11.50 -3.28
CA GLU A 84 9.52 -11.26 -4.49
C GLU A 84 11.02 -11.53 -4.27
N PHE A 85 11.53 -11.40 -3.04
CA PHE A 85 12.95 -11.63 -2.71
C PHE A 85 13.31 -13.11 -2.45
N ALA A 86 12.42 -14.05 -2.79
CA ALA A 86 12.65 -15.49 -2.69
C ALA A 86 13.44 -16.02 -3.91
N GLU A 87 14.56 -15.37 -4.20
CA GLU A 87 15.38 -15.58 -5.40
C GLU A 87 16.47 -16.61 -5.12
N GLU A 88 16.48 -17.69 -5.90
CA GLU A 88 17.45 -18.78 -5.77
C GLU A 88 18.62 -18.63 -6.74
N ASP A 89 18.38 -17.99 -7.89
CA ASP A 89 19.37 -17.77 -8.96
C ASP A 89 20.03 -16.39 -8.81
N GLU A 90 21.35 -16.32 -9.06
CA GLU A 90 22.08 -15.06 -9.13
C GLU A 90 21.52 -14.13 -10.21
N ARG A 91 21.03 -14.69 -11.32
CA ARG A 91 20.42 -13.90 -12.38
C ARG A 91 19.13 -13.21 -11.92
N GLU A 92 18.28 -13.90 -11.17
CA GLU A 92 17.05 -13.31 -10.63
C GLU A 92 17.37 -12.16 -9.67
N LYS A 93 18.39 -12.32 -8.83
CA LYS A 93 18.89 -11.27 -7.93
C LYS A 93 19.34 -10.02 -8.64
N MET A 94 20.03 -10.16 -9.76
CA MET A 94 20.44 -8.99 -10.55
C MET A 94 19.23 -8.25 -11.13
N ILE A 95 18.23 -8.99 -11.63
CA ILE A 95 17.02 -8.41 -12.23
C ILE A 95 16.21 -7.62 -11.18
N THR A 96 15.98 -8.20 -10.00
CA THR A 96 15.20 -7.56 -8.95
C THR A 96 15.95 -6.41 -8.30
N ALA A 97 17.27 -6.49 -8.15
CA ALA A 97 18.10 -5.38 -7.69
C ALA A 97 18.02 -4.18 -8.66
N GLU A 98 18.07 -4.45 -9.98
CA GLU A 98 17.92 -3.39 -10.99
C GLU A 98 16.52 -2.77 -10.96
N ALA A 99 15.47 -3.59 -10.86
CA ALA A 99 14.09 -3.11 -10.75
C ALA A 99 13.85 -2.30 -9.45
N CYS A 100 14.40 -2.76 -8.32
CA CYS A 100 14.34 -2.08 -7.03
C CYS A 100 15.04 -0.73 -7.09
N LYS A 101 16.25 -0.68 -7.68
CA LYS A 101 16.98 0.58 -7.88
C LYS A 101 16.16 1.59 -8.69
N LYS A 102 15.52 1.16 -9.78
CA LYS A 102 14.65 2.03 -10.60
C LYS A 102 13.45 2.55 -9.81
N ALA A 103 12.75 1.67 -9.09
CA ALA A 103 11.60 2.05 -8.27
C ALA A 103 11.98 2.99 -7.13
N PHE A 104 13.13 2.77 -6.48
CA PHE A 104 13.65 3.63 -5.42
C PHE A 104 14.01 5.03 -5.93
N VAL A 105 14.74 5.12 -7.04
CA VAL A 105 15.07 6.41 -7.66
C VAL A 105 13.78 7.15 -8.04
N PHE A 106 12.81 6.45 -8.64
CA PHE A 106 11.53 7.05 -8.99
C PHE A 106 10.75 7.55 -7.77
N LEU A 107 10.77 6.79 -6.66
CA LEU A 107 10.15 7.19 -5.40
C LEU A 107 10.76 8.49 -4.86
N LEU A 108 12.09 8.63 -4.89
CA LEU A 108 12.77 9.85 -4.44
C LEU A 108 12.33 11.10 -5.23
N PHE A 109 12.04 10.98 -6.52
CA PHE A 109 11.48 12.08 -7.31
C PHE A 109 9.98 12.27 -7.05
N SER A 110 9.24 11.21 -6.75
CA SER A 110 7.79 11.26 -6.55
C SER A 110 7.40 11.83 -5.20
N ILE A 111 8.16 11.55 -4.13
CA ILE A 111 7.92 12.08 -2.78
C ILE A 111 7.80 13.61 -2.75
N PRO A 112 8.75 14.42 -3.26
CA PRO A 112 8.62 15.87 -3.23
C PRO A 112 7.42 16.36 -4.05
N ILE A 113 7.13 15.72 -5.18
CA ILE A 113 5.93 16.04 -5.98
C ILE A 113 4.66 15.77 -5.17
N GLY A 114 4.60 14.62 -4.49
CA GLY A 114 3.49 14.27 -3.61
C GLY A 114 3.36 15.20 -2.40
N ALA A 115 4.48 15.65 -1.82
CA ALA A 115 4.47 16.63 -0.74
C ALA A 115 3.92 17.99 -1.20
N ILE A 116 4.31 18.44 -2.40
CA ILE A 116 3.76 19.64 -3.02
C ILE A 116 2.25 19.49 -3.24
N LEU A 117 1.80 18.33 -3.75
CA LEU A 117 0.38 18.04 -3.91
C LEU A 117 -0.38 18.11 -2.58
N ILE A 118 0.13 17.44 -1.54
CA ILE A 118 -0.47 17.47 -0.19
C ILE A 118 -0.50 18.90 0.37
N ALA A 119 0.50 19.74 0.10
CA ALA A 119 0.52 21.13 0.56
C ALA A 119 -0.63 21.98 -0.01
N PHE A 120 -1.24 21.57 -1.12
CA PHE A 120 -2.46 22.21 -1.66
C PHE A 120 -3.75 21.76 -0.97
N TYR A 121 -3.69 20.81 -0.04
CA TYR A 121 -4.86 20.33 0.70
C TYR A 121 -5.71 21.44 1.35
N PRO A 122 -5.13 22.49 1.99
CA PRO A 122 -5.92 23.56 2.60
C PRO A 122 -6.74 24.39 1.60
N LEU A 123 -6.44 24.31 0.29
CA LEU A 123 -7.20 25.00 -0.76
C LEU A 123 -8.41 24.19 -1.22
N LEU A 124 -8.52 22.91 -0.83
CA LEU A 124 -9.59 22.03 -1.26
C LEU A 124 -10.82 22.16 -0.35
N PRO A 125 -12.03 21.91 -0.89
CA PRO A 125 -13.24 21.87 -0.08
C PRO A 125 -13.16 20.80 1.02
N ASN A 126 -13.76 21.07 2.18
CA ASN A 126 -13.81 20.15 3.33
C ASN A 126 -14.47 18.79 3.00
N SER A 127 -15.25 18.68 1.91
CA SER A 127 -15.78 17.41 1.44
C SER A 127 -14.69 16.44 0.93
N PHE A 128 -13.47 16.93 0.69
CA PHE A 128 -12.36 16.16 0.12
C PHE A 128 -11.30 15.75 1.15
N SER A 129 -11.71 15.44 2.39
CA SER A 129 -10.78 15.04 3.47
C SER A 129 -9.86 13.87 3.13
N PHE A 130 -10.27 12.98 2.22
CA PHE A 130 -9.46 11.83 1.77
C PHE A 130 -8.26 12.21 0.89
N TYR A 131 -8.15 13.46 0.44
CA TYR A 131 -7.14 13.87 -0.54
C TYR A 131 -5.69 13.52 -0.17
N PRO A 132 -5.18 13.79 1.06
CA PRO A 132 -3.80 13.46 1.40
C PRO A 132 -3.53 11.95 1.34
N ILE A 133 -4.52 11.14 1.75
CA ILE A 133 -4.43 9.68 1.69
C ILE A 133 -4.41 9.22 0.23
N ALA A 134 -5.26 9.80 -0.63
CA ALA A 134 -5.28 9.49 -2.06
C ALA A 134 -3.91 9.75 -2.72
N VAL A 135 -3.24 10.85 -2.37
CA VAL A 135 -1.89 11.16 -2.87
C VAL A 135 -0.88 10.11 -2.39
N LEU A 136 -0.90 9.71 -1.12
CA LEU A 136 -0.01 8.67 -0.58
C LEU A 136 -0.24 7.30 -1.25
N LEU A 137 -1.50 6.92 -1.47
CA LEU A 137 -1.84 5.69 -2.18
C LEU A 137 -1.36 5.75 -3.63
N LEU A 138 -1.52 6.90 -4.30
CA LEU A 138 -1.04 7.09 -5.67
C LEU A 138 0.48 6.96 -5.76
N LEU A 139 1.24 7.58 -4.85
CA LEU A 139 2.69 7.43 -4.77
C LEU A 139 3.10 5.95 -4.64
N SER A 140 2.42 5.23 -3.75
CA SER A 140 2.67 3.81 -3.48
C SER A 140 2.32 2.94 -4.70
N LEU A 141 1.21 3.24 -5.38
CA LEU A 141 0.78 2.55 -6.59
C LEU A 141 1.78 2.77 -7.74
N VAL A 142 2.28 3.99 -7.89
CA VAL A 142 3.26 4.31 -8.93
C VAL A 142 4.58 3.60 -8.65
N GLN A 143 5.07 3.62 -7.40
CA GLN A 143 6.27 2.86 -7.01
C GLN A 143 6.11 1.37 -7.34
N LEU A 144 4.98 0.77 -6.96
CA LEU A 144 4.65 -0.63 -7.25
C LEU A 144 4.66 -0.87 -8.77
N THR A 145 4.00 -0.01 -9.54
CA THR A 145 3.89 -0.15 -10.99
C THR A 145 5.24 -0.05 -11.67
N VAL A 146 6.10 0.90 -11.27
CA VAL A 146 7.46 1.04 -11.82
C VAL A 146 8.30 -0.21 -11.58
N TYR A 147 8.20 -0.81 -10.40
CA TYR A 147 8.90 -2.07 -10.08
C TYR A 147 8.46 -3.20 -11.01
N TYR A 148 7.15 -3.44 -11.12
CA TYR A 148 6.60 -4.53 -11.93
C TYR A 148 6.75 -4.33 -13.45
N VAL A 149 6.69 -3.09 -13.93
CA VAL A 149 7.01 -2.75 -15.32
C VAL A 149 8.50 -2.98 -15.60
N SER A 150 9.39 -2.63 -14.67
CA SER A 150 10.83 -2.86 -14.82
C SER A 150 11.15 -4.36 -14.89
N ILE A 151 10.54 -5.17 -14.02
CA ILE A 151 10.66 -6.63 -14.06
C ILE A 151 10.14 -7.19 -15.38
N SER A 152 8.91 -6.84 -15.78
CA SER A 152 8.31 -7.40 -17.01
C SER A 152 9.09 -7.04 -18.27
N LYS A 153 9.76 -5.87 -18.30
CA LYS A 153 10.64 -5.48 -19.40
C LYS A 153 11.93 -6.30 -19.46
N ILE A 154 12.50 -6.71 -18.32
CA ILE A 154 13.75 -7.48 -18.27
C ILE A 154 13.49 -8.98 -18.57
N TYR A 155 12.30 -9.49 -18.24
CA TYR A 155 11.90 -10.86 -18.54
C TYR A 155 11.42 -11.08 -19.99
N ARG A 156 11.20 -10.01 -20.76
CA ARG A 156 10.84 -10.08 -22.18
C ARG A 156 12.10 -10.16 -23.04
#